data_AF-A0A7C5QYX2-F1
#
_entry.id   AF-A0A7C5QYX2-F1
#
_cell.length_a   1.000
_cell.length_b   1.000
_cell.length_c   1.000
_cell.angle_alpha   90.00
_cell.angle_beta   90.00
_cell.angle_gamma   90.00
#
_symmetry.space_group_name_H-M   'P 1'
#
loop_
_entity.id
_entity.type
_entity.pdbx_description
1 polymer ?
#
loop_
_entity_poly.entity_id
_entity_poly.type
_entity_poly.pdbx_seq_one_letter_code
_entity_poly.pdbx_strand_id
1 'polypeptide(L)'
;MAAFGNSKTLHIAIVCLFLLTTHGRVGAQGIRDTLFEEVKARLEPLIDHLPQVHPDRQEDYNLYIVDAVLNLKDEHLEPLNRDRLYDLKIKQLEQDWGLNLRAQINHNFDNYFFNQDEFDFQQTPMRLRVGLDWDLMKDGLLSNQNKIQRLKNQKEADWLRLDGRKNHERLFFRSNVLIYFFNKEKIKLLRHRQSYLEQQLELLYRIYYIRDILFEEIIAMKGELEQIKVQLKNYLDYNSLMESVIGVDEFASEIDVNRLPLLDLDMNRLLNDSAFVLGNKAWLLDQLNDQLENAAVNDISLRVQLYQNVGFTDPKTPDRTYTSAGIVASVPLELMYRGSLPDQIAGEKAALRTRQAQYTALNTATEIVNYYYEFNYKLKQYVQFLYKYMLYEERLRVEQVDREHFTDYYQPFRILKNYDQLVQIKLELLDLKQQLYQAIVRIYAKTNIKSLREYLLPVGAPTYYAKLPATRTIFM
;
A
#
# COMPACT_ATOMS: atom_id res chain seq x y z
N MET A 1 -38.61 39.91 69.69
CA MET A 1 -37.49 40.83 70.01
C MET A 1 -36.50 40.78 68.86
N ALA A 2 -36.23 41.96 68.27
CA ALA A 2 -35.12 42.37 67.40
C ALA A 2 -34.54 41.35 66.40
N ALA A 3 -34.79 41.48 65.09
CA ALA A 3 -34.15 42.40 64.13
C ALA A 3 -32.90 41.77 63.48
N PHE A 4 -32.91 41.64 62.15
CA PHE A 4 -31.85 42.15 61.27
C PHE A 4 -32.35 42.18 59.82
N GLY A 5 -32.39 43.40 59.28
CA GLY A 5 -32.92 43.74 57.97
C GLY A 5 -31.86 43.69 56.86
N ASN A 6 -32.38 43.50 55.65
CA ASN A 6 -31.68 43.39 54.38
C ASN A 6 -30.89 44.65 53.98
N SER A 7 -29.58 44.48 53.70
CA SER A 7 -28.74 45.47 53.00
C SER A 7 -28.31 44.94 51.62
N LYS A 8 -29.26 44.60 50.74
CA LYS A 8 -28.93 44.23 49.33
C LYS A 8 -29.76 44.94 48.26
N THR A 9 -30.72 45.78 48.63
CA THR A 9 -31.57 46.50 47.68
C THR A 9 -31.10 47.93 47.37
N LEU A 10 -30.07 48.45 48.05
CA LEU A 10 -29.63 49.84 47.86
C LEU A 10 -28.49 50.03 46.83
N HIS A 11 -27.80 48.97 46.40
CA HIS A 11 -26.73 49.09 45.39
C HIS A 11 -27.18 48.85 43.95
N ILE A 12 -28.36 48.26 43.74
CA ILE A 12 -28.94 48.08 42.40
C ILE A 12 -29.69 49.36 41.96
N ALA A 13 -30.17 50.18 42.90
CA ALA A 13 -30.87 51.43 42.59
C ALA A 13 -29.93 52.59 42.18
N ILE A 14 -28.66 52.57 42.60
CA ILE A 14 -27.72 53.68 42.32
C ILE A 14 -26.99 53.52 40.97
N VAL A 15 -26.85 52.30 40.46
CA VAL A 15 -26.29 52.07 39.11
C VAL A 15 -27.32 52.35 38.00
N CYS A 16 -28.62 52.15 38.28
CA CYS A 16 -29.68 52.49 37.32
C CYS A 16 -29.99 54.00 37.23
N LEU A 17 -29.69 54.80 38.26
CA LEU A 17 -30.00 56.23 38.26
C LEU A 17 -28.90 57.11 37.63
N PHE A 18 -27.66 56.60 37.50
CA PHE A 18 -26.57 57.31 36.82
C PHE A 18 -26.56 57.15 35.30
N LEU A 19 -27.39 56.26 34.74
CA LEU A 19 -27.56 56.09 33.29
C LEU A 19 -28.70 56.93 32.69
N LEU A 20 -29.45 57.69 33.50
CA LEU A 20 -30.67 58.38 33.06
C LEU A 20 -30.62 59.92 33.06
N THR A 21 -29.48 60.56 33.34
CA THR A 21 -29.42 62.05 33.44
C THR A 21 -28.41 62.75 32.52
N THR A 22 -27.87 62.06 31.52
CA THR A 22 -27.17 62.71 30.40
C THR A 22 -27.65 62.18 29.05
N HIS A 23 -28.98 62.20 28.82
CA HIS A 23 -29.55 62.03 27.49
C HIS A 23 -29.52 63.37 26.74
N GLY A 24 -28.30 63.83 26.42
CA GLY A 24 -28.11 64.58 25.19
C GLY A 24 -28.40 63.65 24.02
N ARG A 25 -29.06 64.14 22.99
CA ARG A 25 -29.35 63.43 21.73
C ARG A 25 -28.06 63.04 20.98
N VAL A 26 -27.26 62.15 21.54
CA VAL A 26 -26.29 61.35 20.80
C VAL A 26 -27.07 60.11 20.38
N GLY A 27 -27.68 60.19 19.20
CA GLY A 27 -28.61 59.19 18.69
C GLY A 27 -27.96 57.81 18.59
N ALA A 28 -28.79 56.78 18.47
CA ALA A 28 -28.37 55.40 18.21
C ALA A 28 -27.31 55.26 17.07
N GLN A 29 -27.22 56.26 16.18
CA GLN A 29 -26.13 56.41 15.20
C GLN A 29 -24.74 56.56 15.83
N GLY A 30 -24.54 57.35 16.89
CA GLY A 30 -23.20 57.55 17.48
C GLY A 30 -22.64 56.29 18.16
N ILE A 31 -23.50 55.46 18.74
CA ILE A 31 -23.10 54.14 19.28
C ILE A 31 -22.79 53.17 18.13
N ARG A 32 -23.57 53.22 17.05
CA ARG A 32 -23.35 52.40 15.86
C ARG A 32 -22.08 52.79 15.11
N ASP A 33 -21.75 54.06 15.00
CA ASP A 33 -20.56 54.54 14.29
C ASP A 33 -19.28 54.25 15.10
N THR A 34 -19.33 54.35 16.43
CA THR A 34 -18.19 54.00 17.30
C THR A 34 -17.92 52.49 17.33
N LEU A 35 -18.96 51.66 17.37
CA LEU A 35 -18.82 50.21 17.20
C LEU A 35 -18.41 49.82 15.79
N PHE A 36 -18.78 50.60 14.76
CA PHE A 36 -18.31 50.39 13.38
C PHE A 36 -16.81 50.52 13.30
N GLU A 37 -16.27 51.62 13.81
CA GLU A 37 -14.83 51.84 13.79
C GLU A 37 -14.09 50.84 14.69
N GLU A 38 -14.66 50.38 15.82
CA GLU A 38 -14.04 49.32 16.63
C GLU A 38 -14.01 47.97 15.88
N VAL A 39 -15.14 47.58 15.28
CA VAL A 39 -15.26 46.33 14.51
C VAL A 39 -14.36 46.37 13.29
N LYS A 40 -14.33 47.49 12.56
CA LYS A 40 -13.44 47.74 11.43
C LYS A 40 -11.97 47.66 11.85
N ALA A 41 -11.58 48.32 12.95
CA ALA A 41 -10.21 48.29 13.47
C ALA A 41 -9.75 46.88 13.91
N ARG A 42 -10.69 45.99 14.29
CA ARG A 42 -10.39 44.58 14.59
C ARG A 42 -10.42 43.68 13.36
N LEU A 43 -11.21 44.02 12.34
CA LEU A 43 -11.30 43.30 11.08
C LEU A 43 -10.11 43.60 10.15
N GLU A 44 -9.63 44.83 10.14
CA GLU A 44 -8.50 45.24 9.30
C GLU A 44 -7.25 44.36 9.52
N PRO A 45 -6.79 44.09 10.75
CA PRO A 45 -5.70 43.15 10.99
C PRO A 45 -5.99 41.76 10.44
N LEU A 46 -7.21 41.25 10.57
CA LEU A 46 -7.57 39.93 10.03
C LEU A 46 -7.47 39.90 8.51
N ILE A 47 -7.86 40.99 7.84
CA ILE A 47 -7.78 41.16 6.39
C ILE A 47 -6.33 41.35 5.93
N ASP A 48 -5.54 42.13 6.66
CA ASP A 48 -4.12 42.40 6.37
C ASP A 48 -3.23 41.17 6.55
N HIS A 49 -3.56 40.33 7.53
CA HIS A 49 -2.85 39.09 7.80
C HIS A 49 -3.42 37.90 7.01
N LEU A 50 -4.34 38.13 6.06
CA LEU A 50 -4.73 37.08 5.12
C LEU A 50 -3.48 36.69 4.33
N PRO A 51 -2.94 35.47 4.51
CA PRO A 51 -1.78 35.05 3.75
C PRO A 51 -2.11 35.17 2.26
N GLN A 52 -1.20 35.75 1.48
CA GLN A 52 -1.31 35.72 0.03
C GLN A 52 -1.25 34.25 -0.37
N VAL A 53 -2.41 33.71 -0.75
CA VAL A 53 -2.51 32.31 -1.17
C VAL A 53 -2.11 32.29 -2.64
N HIS A 54 -0.81 32.30 -2.89
CA HIS A 54 -0.32 31.96 -4.22
C HIS A 54 -0.58 30.48 -4.43
N PRO A 55 -1.26 30.07 -5.52
CA PRO A 55 -1.16 28.68 -5.94
C PRO A 55 0.33 28.41 -6.14
N ASP A 56 0.81 27.28 -5.63
CA ASP A 56 2.17 26.79 -5.93
C ASP A 56 2.39 27.00 -7.43
N ARG A 57 3.27 27.94 -7.77
CA ARG A 57 3.73 28.07 -9.15
C ARG A 57 4.33 26.71 -9.46
N GLN A 58 3.78 26.04 -10.47
CA GLN A 58 4.26 24.75 -10.97
C GLN A 58 5.68 24.97 -11.53
N GLU A 59 6.66 25.10 -10.65
CA GLU A 59 8.07 25.06 -10.98
C GLU A 59 8.46 23.61 -11.22
N ASP A 60 9.29 23.40 -12.25
CA ASP A 60 9.84 22.15 -12.77
C ASP A 60 9.29 20.85 -12.16
N TYR A 61 8.43 20.17 -12.90
CA TYR A 61 7.90 18.85 -12.59
C TYR A 61 9.02 17.85 -12.27
N ASN A 62 9.33 17.68 -10.98
CA ASN A 62 10.32 16.72 -10.55
C ASN A 62 9.69 15.34 -10.37
N LEU A 63 9.62 14.59 -11.47
CA LEU A 63 9.14 13.20 -11.45
C LEU A 63 9.99 12.26 -10.60
N TYR A 64 11.21 12.65 -10.19
CA TYR A 64 12.01 11.84 -9.27
C TYR A 64 11.42 11.81 -7.86
N ILE A 65 10.78 12.89 -7.41
CA ILE A 65 10.09 12.91 -6.11
C ILE A 65 8.90 11.94 -6.15
N VAL A 66 8.17 11.94 -7.26
CA VAL A 66 7.06 11.00 -7.47
C VAL A 66 7.57 9.56 -7.43
N ASP A 67 8.64 9.26 -8.16
CA ASP A 67 9.20 7.91 -8.17
C ASP A 67 9.71 7.48 -6.79
N ALA A 68 10.36 8.37 -6.03
CA ALA A 68 10.80 8.10 -4.67
C ALA A 68 9.61 7.73 -3.76
N VAL A 69 8.51 8.49 -3.83
CA VAL A 69 7.27 8.22 -3.07
C VAL A 69 6.62 6.89 -3.49
N LEU A 70 6.56 6.62 -4.80
CA LEU A 70 6.00 5.37 -5.32
C LEU A 70 6.88 4.16 -5.01
N ASN A 71 8.19 4.35 -4.87
CA ASN A 71 9.17 3.28 -4.64
C ASN A 71 9.62 3.13 -3.20
N LEU A 72 8.97 3.80 -2.24
CA LEU A 72 9.17 3.59 -0.81
C LEU A 72 9.15 2.09 -0.46
N LYS A 73 10.07 1.71 0.42
CA LYS A 73 10.29 0.35 0.89
C LYS A 73 10.36 0.35 2.41
N ASP A 74 9.92 -0.76 2.99
CA ASP A 74 10.18 -1.10 4.38
C ASP A 74 11.10 -2.32 4.36
N GLU A 75 12.33 -2.16 4.85
CA GLU A 75 13.32 -3.24 4.89
C GLU A 75 12.91 -4.36 5.86
N HIS A 76 12.06 -4.07 6.83
CA HIS A 76 11.57 -5.04 7.82
C HIS A 76 10.42 -5.92 7.31
N LEU A 77 9.78 -5.54 6.20
CA LEU A 77 8.68 -6.28 5.57
C LEU A 77 9.12 -7.14 4.38
N GLU A 78 10.41 -7.20 4.05
CA GLU A 78 10.89 -8.08 2.98
C GLU A 78 10.78 -9.56 3.39
N PRO A 79 10.28 -10.44 2.51
CA PRO A 79 10.02 -11.84 2.85
C PRO A 79 11.31 -12.56 3.28
N LEU A 80 11.33 -13.02 4.54
CA LEU A 80 12.44 -13.74 5.17
C LEU A 80 12.91 -14.96 4.33
N ASN A 81 14.21 -14.97 4.00
CA ASN A 81 15.15 -16.10 3.82
C ASN A 81 14.64 -17.44 3.20
N ARG A 82 13.67 -17.42 2.28
CA ARG A 82 13.27 -18.62 1.51
C ARG A 82 14.41 -19.16 0.63
N ASP A 83 15.28 -18.29 0.15
CA ASP A 83 16.44 -18.67 -0.68
C ASP A 83 17.40 -19.59 0.07
N ARG A 84 17.63 -19.32 1.37
CA ARG A 84 18.48 -20.15 2.21
C ARG A 84 17.95 -21.58 2.36
N LEU A 85 16.63 -21.75 2.40
CA LEU A 85 16.02 -23.09 2.47
C LEU A 85 16.28 -23.88 1.17
N TYR A 86 16.12 -23.24 0.01
CA TYR A 86 16.43 -23.86 -1.27
C TYR A 86 17.91 -24.23 -1.37
N ASP A 87 18.81 -23.33 -0.96
CA ASP A 87 20.25 -23.57 -0.99
C ASP A 87 20.67 -24.74 -0.09
N LEU A 88 20.06 -24.86 1.10
CA LEU A 88 20.31 -26.00 1.99
C LEU A 88 19.80 -27.32 1.41
N LYS A 89 18.61 -27.34 0.78
CA LYS A 89 18.08 -28.54 0.12
C LYS A 89 18.91 -28.96 -1.08
N ILE A 90 19.37 -28.00 -1.89
CA ILE A 90 20.28 -28.26 -3.02
C ILE A 90 21.57 -28.87 -2.49
N LYS A 91 22.19 -28.25 -1.48
CA LYS A 91 23.43 -28.75 -0.87
C LYS A 91 23.27 -30.16 -0.27
N GLN A 92 22.12 -30.45 0.35
CA GLN A 92 21.82 -31.79 0.87
C GLN A 92 21.81 -32.84 -0.25
N LEU A 93 21.16 -32.54 -1.38
CA LEU A 93 21.10 -33.45 -2.53
C LEU A 93 22.44 -33.56 -3.27
N GLU A 94 23.25 -32.50 -3.31
CA GLU A 94 24.60 -32.53 -3.90
C GLU A 94 25.56 -33.45 -3.11
N GLN A 95 25.29 -33.64 -1.82
CA GLN A 95 26.04 -34.55 -0.95
C GLN A 95 25.51 -35.99 -1.00
N ASP A 96 24.32 -36.22 -1.55
CA ASP A 96 23.70 -37.54 -1.66
C ASP A 96 24.03 -38.19 -3.01
N TRP A 97 25.06 -39.03 -3.01
CA TRP A 97 25.50 -39.78 -4.20
C TRP A 97 24.71 -41.07 -4.42
N GLY A 98 23.66 -41.34 -3.63
CA GLY A 98 22.90 -42.58 -3.66
C GLY A 98 23.63 -43.77 -3.00
N LEU A 99 24.62 -43.49 -2.14
CA LEU A 99 25.39 -44.51 -1.43
C LEU A 99 24.75 -44.82 -0.08
N ASN A 100 24.35 -46.07 0.10
CA ASN A 100 23.65 -46.55 1.28
C ASN A 100 24.44 -47.68 1.93
N LEU A 101 24.78 -47.52 3.22
CA LEU A 101 25.28 -48.62 4.04
C LEU A 101 24.09 -49.45 4.54
N ARG A 102 24.01 -50.72 4.16
CA ARG A 102 22.96 -51.63 4.61
C ARG A 102 23.54 -52.75 5.45
N ALA A 103 23.00 -52.92 6.65
CA ALA A 103 23.21 -54.08 7.50
C ALA A 103 21.87 -54.79 7.71
N GLN A 104 21.83 -56.10 7.49
CA GLN A 104 20.65 -56.93 7.67
C GLN A 104 21.05 -58.17 8.49
N ILE A 105 20.30 -58.45 9.54
CA ILE A 105 20.43 -59.66 10.34
C ILE A 105 19.12 -60.43 10.20
N ASN A 106 19.20 -61.64 9.68
CA ASN A 106 18.06 -62.55 9.59
C ASN A 106 18.33 -63.73 10.53
N HIS A 107 17.40 -64.00 11.44
CA HIS A 107 17.43 -65.19 12.29
C HIS A 107 16.24 -66.08 11.91
N ASN A 108 16.51 -67.31 11.51
CA ASN A 108 15.48 -68.29 11.21
C ASN A 108 15.13 -69.02 12.50
N PHE A 109 13.91 -68.87 13.00
CA PHE A 109 13.42 -69.64 14.14
C PHE A 109 12.89 -70.98 13.65
N ASP A 110 13.32 -72.08 14.28
CA ASP A 110 12.80 -73.41 13.97
C ASP A 110 11.30 -73.46 14.23
N ASN A 111 10.55 -73.80 13.19
CA ASN A 111 9.10 -73.95 13.28
C ASN A 111 8.78 -75.42 13.60
N TYR A 112 8.47 -75.71 14.86
CA TYR A 112 8.10 -77.03 15.37
C TYR A 112 6.78 -77.60 14.78
N PHE A 113 6.10 -76.89 13.88
CA PHE A 113 4.78 -77.26 13.35
C PHE A 113 4.81 -77.96 11.98
N PHE A 114 5.95 -78.01 11.29
CA PHE A 114 6.09 -78.73 10.00
C PHE A 114 7.16 -79.81 10.16
N ASN A 115 6.74 -81.08 10.13
CA ASN A 115 7.61 -82.25 10.28
C ASN A 115 8.78 -82.22 9.28
N GLN A 116 9.98 -82.38 9.84
CA GLN A 116 11.29 -82.27 9.20
C GLN A 116 11.78 -83.62 8.66
N ASP A 117 11.17 -84.17 7.62
CA ASP A 117 11.71 -85.42 7.05
C ASP A 117 12.29 -85.31 5.63
N GLU A 118 12.31 -84.15 4.98
CA GLU A 118 12.91 -84.11 3.61
C GLU A 118 13.41 -82.74 3.10
N PHE A 119 13.77 -81.80 3.99
CA PHE A 119 14.45 -80.56 3.57
C PHE A 119 15.88 -80.48 4.10
N ASP A 120 16.82 -80.77 3.19
CA ASP A 120 18.27 -80.74 3.34
C ASP A 120 18.82 -79.57 4.20
N PHE A 121 19.52 -79.94 5.27
CA PHE A 121 20.80 -79.48 5.82
C PHE A 121 21.51 -78.22 5.26
N GLN A 122 20.81 -77.11 5.02
CA GLN A 122 21.43 -75.78 4.83
C GLN A 122 20.68 -74.65 5.56
N GLN A 123 20.11 -74.94 6.72
CA GLN A 123 19.54 -73.91 7.59
C GLN A 123 20.67 -73.21 8.35
N THR A 124 21.04 -72.03 7.86
CA THR A 124 21.89 -71.10 8.62
C THR A 124 20.97 -70.42 9.66
N PRO A 125 21.07 -70.71 10.97
CA PRO A 125 20.20 -70.12 11.99
C PRO A 125 20.27 -68.59 12.01
N MET A 126 21.45 -68.02 11.74
CA MET A 126 21.64 -66.57 11.66
C MET A 126 22.44 -66.18 10.43
N ARG A 127 21.95 -65.19 9.69
CA ARG A 127 22.63 -64.59 8.53
C ARG A 127 22.82 -63.10 8.77
N LEU A 128 24.07 -62.65 8.82
CA LEU A 128 24.44 -61.24 8.80
C LEU A 128 24.88 -60.86 7.39
N ARG A 129 24.31 -59.80 6.85
CA ARG A 129 24.70 -59.18 5.58
C ARG A 129 25.03 -57.73 5.85
N VAL A 130 26.26 -57.31 5.56
CA VAL A 130 26.68 -55.90 5.65
C VAL A 130 27.29 -55.49 4.32
N GLY A 131 26.91 -54.35 3.79
CA GLY A 131 27.44 -53.90 2.52
C GLY A 131 26.96 -52.54 2.08
N LEU A 132 27.40 -52.18 0.87
CA LEU A 132 27.12 -50.92 0.23
C LEU A 132 26.16 -51.16 -0.94
N ASP A 133 25.09 -50.38 -0.96
CA ASP A 133 24.23 -50.22 -2.13
C ASP A 133 24.54 -48.86 -2.75
N TRP A 134 24.72 -48.85 -4.07
CA TRP A 134 24.79 -47.62 -4.85
C TRP A 134 23.60 -47.53 -5.78
N ASP A 135 22.66 -46.65 -5.44
CA ASP A 135 21.50 -46.31 -6.25
C ASP A 135 21.91 -45.27 -7.31
N LEU A 136 21.82 -45.64 -8.60
CA LEU A 136 22.26 -44.80 -9.72
C LEU A 136 21.13 -43.97 -10.34
N MET A 137 19.90 -44.50 -10.35
CA MET A 137 18.72 -43.89 -10.99
C MET A 137 17.72 -43.38 -9.95
N LYS A 138 16.56 -44.06 -9.80
CA LYS A 138 15.54 -43.73 -8.80
C LYS A 138 16.13 -43.61 -7.41
N ASP A 139 15.85 -42.48 -6.76
CA ASP A 139 16.34 -42.11 -5.42
C ASP A 139 17.87 -42.22 -5.27
N GLY A 140 18.58 -42.11 -6.39
CA GLY A 140 20.02 -42.18 -6.49
C GLY A 140 20.61 -40.98 -7.23
N LEU A 141 21.83 -41.12 -7.74
CA LEU A 141 22.60 -40.02 -8.33
C LEU A 141 21.85 -39.24 -9.42
N LEU A 142 21.29 -39.93 -10.43
CA LEU A 142 20.66 -39.27 -11.57
C LEU A 142 19.30 -38.63 -11.20
N SER A 143 18.50 -39.29 -10.37
CA SER A 143 17.26 -38.69 -9.87
C SER A 143 17.54 -37.47 -8.97
N ASN A 144 18.61 -37.52 -8.17
CA ASN A 144 19.04 -36.38 -7.35
C ASN A 144 19.47 -35.19 -8.21
N GLN A 145 20.13 -35.40 -9.34
CA GLN A 145 20.43 -34.32 -10.30
C GLN A 145 19.15 -33.65 -10.84
N ASN A 146 18.13 -34.44 -11.21
CA ASN A 146 16.84 -33.90 -11.61
C ASN A 146 16.16 -33.13 -10.47
N LYS A 147 16.17 -33.66 -9.24
CA LYS A 147 15.64 -32.99 -8.04
C LYS A 147 16.36 -31.66 -7.77
N ILE A 148 17.69 -31.60 -7.93
CA ILE A 148 18.48 -30.37 -7.80
C ILE A 148 18.05 -29.34 -8.84
N GLN A 149 17.96 -29.74 -10.12
CA GLN A 149 17.54 -28.82 -11.17
C GLN A 149 16.11 -28.31 -10.95
N ARG A 150 15.20 -29.18 -10.47
CA ARG A 150 13.85 -28.77 -10.08
C ARG A 150 13.85 -27.72 -8.98
N LEU A 151 14.66 -27.91 -7.94
CA LEU A 151 14.79 -26.93 -6.85
C LEU A 151 15.38 -25.61 -7.34
N LYS A 152 16.35 -25.62 -8.26
CA LYS A 152 16.92 -24.40 -8.87
C LYS A 152 15.87 -23.62 -9.67
N ASN A 153 15.15 -24.33 -10.54
CA ASN A 153 14.04 -23.75 -11.32
C ASN A 153 12.93 -23.22 -10.40
N GLN A 154 12.59 -23.96 -9.33
CA GLN A 154 11.55 -23.54 -8.38
C GLN A 154 11.98 -22.30 -7.59
N LYS A 155 13.25 -22.23 -7.16
CA LYS A 155 13.83 -21.04 -6.52
C LYS A 155 13.71 -19.82 -7.44
N GLU A 156 14.09 -19.95 -8.70
CA GLU A 156 13.99 -18.85 -9.68
C GLU A 156 12.54 -18.48 -9.99
N ALA A 157 11.64 -19.45 -10.15
CA ALA A 157 10.22 -19.21 -10.38
C ALA A 157 9.59 -18.47 -9.19
N ASP A 158 9.91 -18.87 -7.96
CA ASP A 158 9.45 -18.19 -6.75
C ASP A 158 10.02 -16.78 -6.63
N TRP A 159 11.30 -16.57 -6.97
CA TRP A 159 11.89 -15.23 -7.03
C TRP A 159 11.18 -14.34 -8.03
N LEU A 160 10.89 -14.83 -9.24
CA LEU A 160 10.14 -14.10 -10.27
C LEU A 160 8.71 -13.75 -9.81
N ARG A 161 8.04 -14.69 -9.12
CA ARG A 161 6.70 -14.45 -8.54
C ARG A 161 6.73 -13.46 -7.38
N LEU A 162 7.79 -13.45 -6.58
CA LEU A 162 7.98 -12.45 -5.54
C LEU A 162 8.23 -11.09 -6.17
N ASP A 163 9.14 -11.00 -7.15
CA ASP A 163 9.44 -9.76 -7.87
C ASP A 163 8.18 -9.15 -8.51
N GLY A 164 7.34 -9.98 -9.16
CA GLY A 164 6.04 -9.56 -9.69
C GLY A 164 4.99 -9.21 -8.63
N ARG A 165 5.16 -9.58 -7.37
CA ARG A 165 4.22 -9.22 -6.28
C ARG A 165 4.72 -8.09 -5.40
N LYS A 166 5.98 -7.66 -5.51
CA LYS A 166 6.58 -6.60 -4.68
C LYS A 166 5.74 -5.32 -4.64
N ASN A 167 5.24 -4.88 -5.80
CA ASN A 167 4.43 -3.66 -5.85
C ASN A 167 3.08 -3.84 -5.15
N HIS A 168 2.48 -5.03 -5.28
CA HIS A 168 1.24 -5.37 -4.57
C HIS A 168 1.45 -5.45 -3.06
N GLU A 169 2.50 -6.13 -2.61
CA GLU A 169 2.82 -6.30 -1.19
C GLU A 169 3.14 -4.96 -0.50
N ARG A 170 3.79 -4.04 -1.23
CA ARG A 170 4.12 -2.70 -0.72
C ARG A 170 2.97 -1.68 -0.82
N LEU A 171 1.84 -2.04 -1.43
CA LEU A 171 0.68 -1.15 -1.60
C LEU A 171 0.21 -0.57 -0.27
N PHE A 172 0.03 -1.44 0.74
CA PHE A 172 -0.47 -1.03 2.04
C PHE A 172 0.44 0.03 2.68
N PHE A 173 1.75 -0.24 2.71
CA PHE A 173 2.74 0.69 3.25
C PHE A 173 2.73 2.02 2.51
N ARG A 174 2.90 2.01 1.18
CA ARG A 174 2.93 3.21 0.33
C ARG A 174 1.67 4.06 0.45
N SER A 175 0.50 3.42 0.46
CA SER A 175 -0.79 4.12 0.58
C SER A 175 -0.93 4.82 1.93
N ASN A 176 -0.52 4.18 3.03
CA ASN A 176 -0.65 4.78 4.36
C ASN A 176 0.38 5.87 4.61
N VAL A 177 1.62 5.72 4.11
CA VAL A 177 2.63 6.79 4.17
C VAL A 177 2.15 8.03 3.40
N LEU A 178 1.56 7.86 2.22
CA LEU A 178 0.94 8.97 1.49
C LEU A 178 -0.15 9.66 2.32
N ILE A 179 -1.09 8.91 2.91
CA ILE A 179 -2.16 9.48 3.74
C ILE A 179 -1.56 10.30 4.89
N TYR A 180 -0.56 9.76 5.56
CA TYR A 180 0.11 10.43 6.68
C TYR A 180 0.65 11.82 6.31
N PHE A 181 1.38 11.93 5.18
CA PHE A 181 1.95 13.19 4.72
C PHE A 181 0.89 14.19 4.26
N PHE A 182 -0.15 13.73 3.55
CA PHE A 182 -1.26 14.61 3.18
C PHE A 182 -2.04 15.10 4.41
N ASN A 183 -2.25 14.24 5.42
CA ASN A 183 -2.87 14.62 6.67
C ASN A 183 -2.06 15.67 7.44
N LYS A 184 -0.71 15.61 7.42
CA LYS A 184 0.13 16.66 8.03
C LYS A 184 -0.18 18.04 7.46
N GLU A 185 -0.28 18.17 6.14
CA GLU A 185 -0.62 19.45 5.51
C GLU A 185 -2.08 19.86 5.76
N LYS A 186 -3.03 18.92 5.73
CA LYS A 186 -4.43 19.19 6.08
C LYS A 186 -4.58 19.69 7.52
N ILE A 187 -3.85 19.12 8.47
CA ILE A 187 -3.83 19.56 9.87
C ILE A 187 -3.34 21.01 9.98
N LYS A 188 -2.28 21.39 9.24
CA LYS A 188 -1.79 22.78 9.22
C LYS A 188 -2.87 23.75 8.74
N LEU A 189 -3.52 23.44 7.61
CA LEU A 189 -4.59 24.27 7.06
C LEU A 189 -5.82 24.34 7.98
N LEU A 190 -6.22 23.22 8.59
CA LEU A 190 -7.36 23.18 9.50
C LEU A 190 -7.10 23.94 10.80
N ARG A 191 -5.89 23.87 11.36
CA ARG A 191 -5.51 24.69 12.54
C ARG A 191 -5.56 26.17 12.23
N HIS A 192 -5.05 26.56 11.05
CA HIS A 192 -5.15 27.94 10.58
C HIS A 192 -6.60 28.39 10.42
N ARG A 193 -7.43 27.59 9.73
CA ARG A 193 -8.86 27.84 9.55
C ARG A 193 -9.60 27.93 10.89
N GLN A 194 -9.29 27.04 11.85
CA GLN A 194 -9.89 27.04 13.18
C GLN A 194 -9.60 28.35 13.91
N SER A 195 -8.32 28.73 14.03
CA SER A 195 -7.93 29.97 14.70
C SER A 195 -8.60 31.19 14.06
N TYR A 196 -8.72 31.19 12.74
CA TYR A 196 -9.36 32.26 12.00
C TYR A 196 -10.88 32.35 12.26
N LEU A 197 -11.59 31.22 12.21
CA LEU A 197 -13.03 31.18 12.49
C LEU A 197 -13.36 31.47 13.96
N GLU A 198 -12.48 31.11 14.90
CA GLU A 198 -12.64 31.47 16.32
C GLU A 198 -12.58 33.00 16.50
N GLN A 199 -11.65 33.68 15.82
CA GLN A 199 -11.56 35.14 15.82
C GLN A 199 -12.78 35.78 15.15
N GLN A 200 -13.24 35.24 14.02
CA GLN A 200 -14.43 35.72 13.33
C GLN A 200 -15.71 35.55 14.18
N LEU A 201 -15.82 34.43 14.90
CA LEU A 201 -16.96 34.16 15.79
C LEU A 201 -17.02 35.15 16.95
N GLU A 202 -15.88 35.52 17.54
CA GLU A 202 -15.82 36.55 18.59
C GLU A 202 -16.36 37.90 18.07
N LEU A 203 -16.04 38.26 16.83
CA LEU A 203 -16.52 39.48 16.19
C LEU A 203 -18.02 39.43 15.91
N LEU A 204 -18.52 38.31 15.39
CA LEU A 204 -19.96 38.14 15.17
C LEU A 204 -20.75 38.28 16.47
N TYR A 205 -20.28 37.71 17.58
CA TYR A 205 -20.93 37.89 18.88
C TYR A 205 -21.10 39.36 19.26
N ARG A 206 -20.06 40.18 19.05
CA ARG A 206 -20.09 41.62 19.35
C ARG A 206 -21.11 42.37 18.50
N ILE A 207 -21.20 42.04 17.22
CA ILE A 207 -22.11 42.70 16.26
C ILE A 207 -23.57 42.27 16.48
N TYR A 208 -23.80 41.01 16.87
CA TYR A 208 -25.13 40.50 17.17
C TYR A 208 -25.83 41.31 18.28
N TYR A 209 -25.09 41.75 19.30
CA TYR A 209 -25.64 42.60 20.36
C TYR A 209 -26.18 43.95 19.86
N ILE A 210 -25.76 44.38 18.67
CA ILE A 210 -26.19 45.64 18.01
C ILE A 210 -27.36 45.39 17.04
N ARG A 211 -27.83 44.14 16.91
CA ARG A 211 -28.90 43.67 16.00
C ARG A 211 -28.62 43.82 14.50
N ASP A 212 -27.36 44.02 14.12
CA ASP A 212 -26.97 44.16 12.72
C ASP A 212 -26.68 42.82 12.01
N ILE A 213 -26.69 41.68 12.75
CA ILE A 213 -26.58 40.32 12.18
C ILE A 213 -27.61 39.35 12.79
N LEU A 214 -27.94 38.29 12.03
CA LEU A 214 -28.84 37.23 12.49
C LEU A 214 -28.09 36.21 13.37
N PHE A 215 -28.75 35.70 14.41
CA PHE A 215 -28.19 34.64 15.25
C PHE A 215 -27.86 33.36 14.46
N GLU A 216 -28.54 33.15 13.33
CA GLU A 216 -28.30 32.06 12.39
C GLU A 216 -26.85 32.03 11.88
N GLU A 217 -26.22 33.20 11.67
CA GLU A 217 -24.83 33.29 11.22
C GLU A 217 -23.85 32.79 12.30
N ILE A 218 -24.15 33.07 13.58
CA ILE A 218 -23.40 32.56 14.72
C ILE A 218 -23.54 31.03 14.82
N ILE A 219 -24.75 30.50 14.64
CA ILE A 219 -25.00 29.05 14.66
C ILE A 219 -24.22 28.38 13.52
N ALA A 220 -24.28 28.92 12.31
CA ALA A 220 -23.58 28.39 11.15
C ALA A 220 -22.06 28.32 11.39
N MET A 221 -21.47 29.40 11.91
CA MET A 221 -20.03 29.44 12.21
C MET A 221 -19.62 28.47 13.32
N LYS A 222 -20.45 28.29 14.35
CA LYS A 222 -20.24 27.25 15.35
C LYS A 222 -20.28 25.84 14.76
N GLY A 223 -21.22 25.59 13.85
CA GLY A 223 -21.30 24.32 13.12
C GLY A 223 -20.01 24.00 12.37
N GLU A 224 -19.49 24.97 11.62
CA GLU A 224 -18.22 24.84 10.90
C GLU A 224 -17.03 24.59 11.85
N LEU A 225 -16.96 25.30 12.98
CA LEU A 225 -15.91 25.10 13.98
C LEU A 225 -15.93 23.69 14.58
N GLU A 226 -17.11 23.17 14.93
CA GLU A 226 -17.23 21.81 15.44
C GLU A 226 -16.85 20.77 14.38
N GLN A 227 -17.24 21.00 13.11
CA GLN A 227 -16.81 20.14 12.01
C GLN A 227 -15.28 20.12 11.86
N ILE A 228 -14.61 21.27 11.94
CA ILE A 228 -13.15 21.38 11.88
C ILE A 228 -12.49 20.62 13.03
N LYS A 229 -13.01 20.74 14.26
CA LYS A 229 -12.49 20.01 15.42
C LYS A 229 -12.58 18.50 15.23
N VAL A 230 -13.69 18.00 14.70
CA VAL A 230 -13.87 16.57 14.38
C VAL A 230 -12.86 16.13 13.31
N GLN A 231 -12.70 16.91 12.23
CA GLN A 231 -11.73 16.60 11.17
C GLN A 231 -10.29 16.58 11.71
N LEU A 232 -9.91 17.59 12.49
CA LEU A 232 -8.59 17.66 13.13
C LEU A 232 -8.32 16.44 14.02
N LYS A 233 -9.28 16.08 14.88
CA LYS A 233 -9.17 14.91 15.73
C LYS A 233 -8.93 13.65 14.90
N ASN A 234 -9.72 13.43 13.85
CA ASN A 234 -9.58 12.25 13.00
C ASN A 234 -8.19 12.15 12.33
N TYR A 235 -7.67 13.26 11.81
CA TYR A 235 -6.34 13.27 11.20
C TYR A 235 -5.21 13.11 12.21
N LEU A 236 -5.33 13.71 13.40
CA LEU A 236 -4.36 13.54 14.48
C LEU A 236 -4.34 12.10 15.01
N ASP A 237 -5.51 11.51 15.25
CA ASP A 237 -5.64 10.13 15.71
C ASP A 237 -5.04 9.16 14.69
N TYR A 238 -5.35 9.33 13.40
CA TYR A 238 -4.75 8.51 12.33
C TYR A 238 -3.23 8.65 12.30
N ASN A 239 -2.69 9.88 12.31
CA ASN A 239 -1.25 10.10 12.21
C ASN A 239 -0.50 9.56 13.44
N SER A 240 -1.07 9.68 14.63
CA SER A 240 -0.51 9.10 15.87
C SER A 240 -0.45 7.57 15.82
N LEU A 241 -1.51 6.92 15.31
CA LEU A 241 -1.49 5.48 15.08
C LEU A 241 -0.41 5.08 14.08
N MET A 242 -0.26 5.82 12.98
CA MET A 242 0.76 5.55 11.98
C MET A 242 2.19 5.71 12.50
N GLU A 243 2.46 6.74 13.29
CA GLU A 243 3.75 6.97 13.95
C GLU A 243 4.13 5.79 14.86
N SER A 244 3.18 5.25 15.62
CA SER A 244 3.43 4.12 16.51
C SER A 244 3.59 2.76 15.82
N VAL A 245 3.00 2.57 14.63
CA VAL A 245 3.02 1.27 13.91
C VAL A 245 4.14 1.17 12.87
N ILE A 246 4.44 2.27 12.17
CA ILE A 246 5.29 2.23 10.97
C ILE A 246 6.64 2.97 11.16
N GLY A 247 6.80 3.79 12.21
CA GLY A 247 8.07 4.52 12.42
C GLY A 247 8.35 5.55 11.32
N VAL A 248 7.34 6.34 10.94
CA VAL A 248 7.35 7.23 9.76
C VAL A 248 8.32 8.43 9.89
N ASP A 249 8.92 8.62 11.06
CA ASP A 249 9.82 9.75 11.36
C ASP A 249 11.08 9.75 10.49
N GLU A 250 11.58 8.59 10.07
CA GLU A 250 12.75 8.47 9.19
C GLU A 250 12.49 9.07 7.79
N PHE A 251 11.25 9.01 7.33
CA PHE A 251 10.84 9.51 6.00
C PHE A 251 10.34 10.96 6.03
N ALA A 252 10.18 11.55 7.23
CA ALA A 252 9.49 12.82 7.43
C ALA A 252 10.14 14.03 6.71
N SER A 253 11.42 13.92 6.37
CA SER A 253 12.19 14.96 5.67
C SER A 253 12.16 14.85 4.15
N GLU A 254 11.68 13.72 3.60
CA GLU A 254 11.84 13.40 2.18
C GLU A 254 10.62 13.77 1.32
N ILE A 255 9.43 13.91 1.92
CA ILE A 255 8.17 14.06 1.18
C ILE A 255 7.47 15.38 1.53
N ASP A 256 7.52 16.32 0.59
CA ASP A 256 6.70 17.52 0.58
C ASP A 256 5.53 17.38 -0.41
N VAL A 257 4.32 17.17 0.12
CA VAL A 257 3.12 16.95 -0.70
C VAL A 257 2.67 18.19 -1.47
N ASN A 258 3.12 19.39 -1.07
CA ASN A 258 2.83 20.61 -1.82
C ASN A 258 3.60 20.61 -3.14
N ARG A 259 4.86 20.15 -3.11
CA ARG A 259 5.75 20.00 -4.29
C ARG A 259 5.39 18.83 -5.22
N LEU A 260 4.49 17.95 -4.81
CA LEU A 260 4.05 16.86 -5.67
C LEU A 260 3.33 17.41 -6.92
N PRO A 261 3.72 17.04 -8.14
CA PRO A 261 3.06 17.54 -9.33
C PRO A 261 1.64 16.97 -9.50
N LEU A 262 0.82 17.63 -10.31
CA LEU A 262 -0.37 17.00 -10.87
C LEU A 262 0.06 16.14 -12.07
N LEU A 263 -0.42 14.91 -12.11
CA LEU A 263 -0.01 13.90 -13.09
C LEU A 263 -1.22 13.41 -13.88
N ASP A 264 -0.96 12.89 -15.06
CA ASP A 264 -1.83 12.05 -15.87
C ASP A 264 -1.07 10.76 -16.21
N LEU A 265 -1.79 9.73 -16.64
CA LEU A 265 -1.24 8.40 -16.89
C LEU A 265 -1.54 7.98 -18.33
N ASP A 266 -0.48 7.66 -19.08
CA ASP A 266 -0.60 7.06 -20.40
C ASP A 266 -0.96 5.56 -20.28
N MET A 267 -2.25 5.31 -20.22
CA MET A 267 -2.81 3.96 -20.11
C MET A 267 -2.56 3.08 -21.32
N ASN A 268 -2.56 3.66 -22.52
CA ASN A 268 -2.32 2.91 -23.74
C ASN A 268 -0.88 2.38 -23.75
N ARG A 269 0.08 3.19 -23.31
CA ARG A 269 1.46 2.75 -23.15
C ARG A 269 1.60 1.72 -22.03
N LEU A 270 0.95 1.93 -20.88
CA LEU A 270 1.05 1.04 -19.72
C LEU A 270 0.52 -0.37 -20.01
N LEU A 271 -0.66 -0.49 -20.63
CA LEU A 271 -1.29 -1.79 -20.89
C LEU A 271 -0.62 -2.58 -22.03
N ASN A 272 0.06 -1.89 -22.94
CA ASN A 272 0.76 -2.51 -24.06
C ASN A 272 2.22 -2.87 -23.73
N ASP A 273 2.71 -2.55 -22.53
CA ASP A 273 4.09 -2.86 -22.17
C ASP A 273 4.29 -4.36 -21.93
N SER A 274 5.34 -4.91 -22.55
CA SER A 274 5.83 -6.27 -22.32
C SER A 274 6.09 -6.61 -20.85
N ALA A 275 6.44 -5.63 -20.01
CA ALA A 275 6.62 -5.82 -18.58
C ALA A 275 5.33 -6.24 -17.85
N PHE A 276 4.15 -5.98 -18.43
CA PHE A 276 2.88 -6.51 -17.95
C PHE A 276 2.78 -8.04 -18.11
N VAL A 277 3.56 -8.64 -19.02
CA VAL A 277 3.49 -10.06 -19.44
C VAL A 277 4.53 -10.95 -18.71
N LEU A 278 5.12 -10.47 -17.60
CA LEU A 278 6.17 -11.16 -16.84
C LEU A 278 5.81 -12.58 -16.31
N GLY A 279 4.56 -13.03 -16.47
CA GLY A 279 4.13 -14.39 -16.15
C GLY A 279 4.78 -15.51 -16.98
N ASN A 280 5.41 -15.21 -18.12
CA ASN A 280 5.89 -16.26 -19.04
C ASN A 280 7.11 -17.05 -18.52
N LYS A 281 8.07 -16.40 -17.84
CA LYS A 281 9.32 -17.08 -17.44
C LYS A 281 9.13 -18.02 -16.25
N ALA A 282 8.41 -17.58 -15.20
CA ALA A 282 8.12 -18.44 -14.04
C ALA A 282 7.31 -19.67 -14.45
N TRP A 283 6.34 -19.49 -15.36
CA TRP A 283 5.57 -20.59 -15.93
C TRP A 283 6.42 -21.58 -16.73
N LEU A 284 7.35 -21.09 -17.55
CA LEU A 284 8.26 -21.96 -18.31
C LEU A 284 9.10 -22.82 -17.37
N LEU A 285 9.58 -22.24 -16.26
CA LEU A 285 10.33 -22.98 -15.24
C LEU A 285 9.47 -24.05 -14.54
N ASP A 286 8.19 -23.77 -14.28
CA ASP A 286 7.25 -24.78 -13.75
C ASP A 286 7.02 -25.92 -14.75
N GLN A 287 6.90 -25.61 -16.05
CA GLN A 287 6.74 -26.61 -17.09
C GLN A 287 7.97 -27.51 -17.19
N LEU A 288 9.17 -26.92 -17.14
CA LEU A 288 10.43 -27.66 -17.08
C LEU A 288 10.49 -28.54 -15.82
N ASN A 289 9.97 -28.07 -14.69
CA ASN A 289 9.89 -28.86 -13.46
C ASN A 289 8.98 -30.07 -13.58
N ASP A 290 7.82 -29.92 -14.22
CA ASP A 290 6.91 -31.03 -14.48
C ASP A 290 7.57 -32.07 -15.41
N GLN A 291 8.34 -31.64 -16.41
CA GLN A 291 9.10 -32.56 -17.29
C GLN A 291 10.19 -33.31 -16.52
N LEU A 292 10.96 -32.61 -15.69
CA LEU A 292 12.01 -33.22 -14.86
C LEU A 292 11.45 -34.16 -13.80
N GLU A 293 10.25 -33.90 -13.28
CA GLU A 293 9.55 -34.77 -12.34
C GLU A 293 9.12 -36.09 -13.00
N ASN A 294 8.59 -36.01 -14.22
CA ASN A 294 8.08 -37.16 -14.95
C ASN A 294 9.15 -37.89 -15.80
N ALA A 295 10.42 -37.51 -15.68
CA ALA A 295 11.50 -38.15 -16.42
C ALA A 295 11.65 -39.64 -16.02
N ALA A 296 11.82 -40.53 -17.00
CA ALA A 296 11.87 -41.98 -16.80
C ALA A 296 12.93 -42.44 -15.78
N VAL A 297 14.03 -41.70 -15.65
CA VAL A 297 15.12 -41.97 -14.70
C VAL A 297 14.68 -41.86 -13.22
N ASN A 298 13.57 -41.18 -12.93
CA ASN A 298 13.00 -41.11 -11.59
C ASN A 298 12.16 -42.35 -11.24
N ASP A 299 11.69 -43.09 -12.24
CA ASP A 299 10.84 -44.27 -12.06
C ASP A 299 11.62 -45.59 -12.12
N ILE A 300 12.72 -45.62 -12.89
CA ILE A 300 13.57 -46.80 -13.06
C ILE A 300 14.60 -46.86 -11.91
N SER A 301 14.72 -48.00 -11.24
CA SER A 301 15.80 -48.26 -10.26
C SER A 301 16.90 -49.08 -10.90
N LEU A 302 18.14 -48.62 -10.76
CA LEU A 302 19.35 -49.41 -11.03
C LEU A 302 20.26 -49.27 -9.83
N ARG A 303 20.56 -50.39 -9.21
CA ARG A 303 21.35 -50.49 -7.98
C ARG A 303 22.51 -51.43 -8.19
N VAL A 304 23.71 -50.96 -7.87
CA VAL A 304 24.90 -51.81 -7.75
C VAL A 304 25.06 -52.17 -6.28
N GLN A 305 25.26 -53.45 -5.99
CA GLN A 305 25.30 -53.98 -4.62
C GLN A 305 26.63 -54.67 -4.38
N LEU A 306 27.26 -54.38 -3.24
CA LEU A 306 28.45 -55.07 -2.75
C LEU A 306 28.26 -55.44 -1.29
N TYR A 307 28.17 -56.73 -1.00
CA TYR A 307 27.90 -57.26 0.33
C TYR A 307 28.95 -58.25 0.80
N GLN A 308 29.25 -58.19 2.10
CA GLN A 308 29.84 -59.30 2.84
C GLN A 308 28.70 -60.06 3.54
N ASN A 309 28.59 -61.35 3.22
CA ASN A 309 27.63 -62.24 3.85
C ASN A 309 28.38 -63.12 4.86
N VAL A 310 27.82 -63.24 6.07
CA VAL A 310 28.30 -64.11 7.14
C VAL A 310 27.12 -64.98 7.56
N GLY A 311 27.23 -66.27 7.30
CA GLY A 311 26.30 -67.28 7.75
C GLY A 311 26.87 -68.02 8.94
N PHE A 312 26.19 -67.90 10.09
CA PHE A 312 26.52 -68.65 11.30
C PHE A 312 25.84 -70.01 11.22
N THR A 313 26.63 -71.07 11.12
CA THR A 313 26.13 -72.45 11.03
C THR A 313 26.29 -73.21 12.35
N ASP A 314 25.67 -74.39 12.46
CA ASP A 314 25.79 -75.26 13.64
C ASP A 314 27.28 -75.56 13.96
N PRO A 315 27.70 -75.78 15.23
CA PRO A 315 29.11 -75.88 15.63
C PRO A 315 29.92 -76.97 14.92
N LYS A 316 29.26 -77.88 14.21
CA LYS A 316 29.88 -78.96 13.42
C LYS A 316 30.20 -78.55 11.97
N THR A 317 29.81 -77.35 11.56
CA THR A 317 29.99 -76.82 10.20
C THR A 317 30.66 -75.45 10.23
N PRO A 318 31.69 -75.21 9.40
CA PRO A 318 32.39 -73.93 9.38
C PRO A 318 31.48 -72.81 8.88
N ASP A 319 31.56 -71.65 9.54
CA ASP A 319 30.84 -70.45 9.14
C ASP A 319 31.10 -70.11 7.67
N ARG A 320 30.02 -69.76 6.96
CA ARG A 320 30.10 -69.41 5.54
C ARG A 320 30.25 -67.92 5.40
N THR A 321 31.43 -67.47 4.96
CA THR A 321 31.67 -66.07 4.62
C THR A 321 31.95 -65.93 3.14
N TYR A 322 31.26 -65.00 2.47
CA TYR A 322 31.50 -64.72 1.06
C TYR A 322 31.09 -63.30 0.69
N THR A 323 31.86 -62.72 -0.22
CA THR A 323 31.54 -61.44 -0.85
C THR A 323 30.62 -61.68 -2.04
N SER A 324 29.56 -60.89 -2.14
CA SER A 324 28.66 -60.91 -3.30
C SER A 324 28.56 -59.52 -3.90
N ALA A 325 28.78 -59.44 -5.21
CA ALA A 325 28.50 -58.24 -6.00
C ALA A 325 27.33 -58.53 -6.95
N GLY A 326 26.46 -57.56 -7.16
CA GLY A 326 25.28 -57.72 -8.03
C GLY A 326 24.79 -56.41 -8.60
N ILE A 327 24.04 -56.49 -9.69
CA ILE A 327 23.33 -55.37 -10.28
C ILE A 327 21.84 -55.71 -10.25
N VAL A 328 21.03 -54.84 -9.67
CA VAL A 328 19.58 -54.98 -9.59
C VAL A 328 18.95 -53.87 -10.40
N ALA A 329 18.20 -54.22 -11.43
CA ALA A 329 17.40 -53.29 -12.22
C ALA A 329 15.91 -53.57 -11.96
N SER A 330 15.14 -52.52 -11.67
CA SER A 330 13.69 -52.58 -11.52
C SER A 330 13.05 -51.53 -12.42
N VAL A 331 12.29 -52.01 -13.40
CA VAL A 331 11.54 -51.17 -14.36
C VAL A 331 10.05 -51.42 -14.11
N PRO A 332 9.28 -50.42 -13.66
CA PRO A 332 7.83 -50.53 -13.55
C PRO A 332 7.20 -50.89 -14.90
N LEU A 333 6.36 -51.93 -14.94
CA LEU A 333 5.68 -52.35 -16.18
C LEU A 333 4.79 -51.23 -16.75
N GLU A 334 4.30 -50.34 -15.89
CA GLU A 334 3.53 -49.16 -16.28
C GLU A 334 4.26 -48.27 -17.30
N LEU A 335 5.60 -48.18 -17.25
CA LEU A 335 6.39 -47.43 -18.25
C LEU A 335 6.31 -48.05 -19.65
N MET A 336 6.17 -49.37 -19.75
CA MET A 336 6.08 -50.07 -21.03
C MET A 336 4.68 -50.00 -21.66
N TYR A 337 3.64 -49.80 -20.84
CA TYR A 337 2.26 -49.66 -21.29
C TYR A 337 1.71 -48.23 -21.16
N ARG A 338 2.55 -47.25 -20.78
CA ARG A 338 2.13 -45.89 -20.37
C ARG A 338 1.46 -45.07 -21.47
N GLY A 339 1.58 -45.48 -22.74
CA GLY A 339 1.00 -44.76 -23.88
C GLY A 339 1.35 -43.27 -23.85
N SER A 340 0.48 -42.42 -24.41
CA SER A 340 0.59 -40.95 -24.37
C SER A 340 -0.06 -40.29 -23.16
N LEU A 341 -0.54 -41.06 -22.16
CA LEU A 341 -1.38 -40.53 -21.09
C LEU A 341 -0.64 -39.55 -20.14
N PRO A 342 0.60 -39.82 -19.67
CA PRO A 342 1.36 -38.85 -18.89
C PRO A 342 1.64 -37.55 -19.65
N ASP A 343 1.97 -37.66 -20.94
CA ASP A 343 2.21 -36.51 -21.81
C ASP A 343 0.92 -35.70 -22.03
N GLN A 344 -0.23 -36.37 -22.15
CA GLN A 344 -1.54 -35.72 -22.18
C GLN A 344 -1.86 -35.00 -20.87
N ILE A 345 -1.59 -35.61 -19.71
CA ILE A 345 -1.78 -34.97 -18.40
C ILE A 345 -0.88 -33.74 -18.27
N ALA A 346 0.39 -33.84 -18.69
CA ALA A 346 1.32 -32.71 -18.69
C ALA A 346 0.86 -31.59 -19.64
N GLY A 347 0.39 -31.95 -20.83
CA GLY A 347 -0.20 -31.03 -21.81
C GLY A 347 -1.44 -30.30 -21.28
N GLU A 348 -2.38 -31.04 -20.66
CA GLU A 348 -3.59 -30.46 -20.07
C GLU A 348 -3.27 -29.57 -18.87
N LYS A 349 -2.31 -29.95 -18.01
CA LYS A 349 -1.83 -29.08 -16.93
C LYS A 349 -1.25 -27.77 -17.47
N ALA A 350 -0.45 -27.83 -18.54
CA ALA A 350 0.11 -26.64 -19.18
C ALA A 350 -0.99 -25.75 -19.80
N ALA A 351 -1.99 -26.36 -20.46
CA ALA A 351 -3.13 -25.65 -21.03
C ALA A 351 -3.99 -24.96 -19.95
N LEU A 352 -4.30 -25.65 -18.85
CA LEU A 352 -5.03 -25.09 -17.71
C LEU A 352 -4.30 -23.90 -17.08
N ARG A 353 -2.99 -24.02 -16.85
CA ARG A 353 -2.16 -22.92 -16.32
C ARG A 353 -2.14 -21.72 -17.27
N THR A 354 -2.06 -21.96 -18.58
CA THR A 354 -2.09 -20.90 -19.61
C THR A 354 -3.42 -20.14 -19.57
N ARG A 355 -4.54 -20.86 -19.52
CA ARG A 355 -5.88 -20.24 -19.38
C ARG A 355 -6.01 -19.45 -18.09
N GLN A 356 -5.51 -19.98 -16.98
CA GLN A 356 -5.53 -19.28 -15.69
C GLN A 356 -4.66 -18.01 -15.72
N ALA A 357 -3.49 -18.04 -16.35
CA ALA A 357 -2.64 -16.88 -16.53
C ALA A 357 -3.32 -15.80 -17.39
N GLN A 358 -3.94 -16.19 -18.51
CA GLN A 358 -4.73 -15.29 -19.35
C GLN A 358 -5.90 -14.66 -18.58
N TYR A 359 -6.63 -15.46 -17.80
CA TYR A 359 -7.70 -14.97 -16.95
C TYR A 359 -7.20 -13.97 -15.90
N THR A 360 -6.07 -14.27 -15.25
CA THR A 360 -5.46 -13.39 -14.24
C THR A 360 -4.99 -12.08 -14.86
N ALA A 361 -4.36 -12.13 -16.04
CA ALA A 361 -3.93 -10.95 -16.79
C ALA A 361 -5.12 -10.08 -17.20
N LEU A 362 -6.20 -10.69 -17.71
CA LEU A 362 -7.42 -9.98 -18.07
C LEU A 362 -8.07 -9.31 -16.84
N ASN A 363 -8.15 -10.02 -15.72
CA ASN A 363 -8.69 -9.46 -14.48
C ASN A 363 -7.83 -8.29 -13.98
N THR A 364 -6.50 -8.44 -14.00
CA THR A 364 -5.56 -7.38 -13.61
C THR A 364 -5.70 -6.14 -14.49
N ALA A 365 -5.80 -6.33 -15.81
CA ALA A 365 -6.02 -5.24 -16.76
C ALA A 365 -7.36 -4.54 -16.50
N THR A 366 -8.42 -5.31 -16.24
CA THR A 366 -9.76 -4.76 -15.93
C THR A 366 -9.73 -3.94 -14.63
N GLU A 367 -9.06 -4.41 -13.59
CA GLU A 367 -8.89 -3.66 -12.34
C GLU A 367 -8.11 -2.36 -12.55
N ILE A 368 -7.03 -2.39 -13.33
CA ILE A 368 -6.26 -1.20 -13.69
C ILE A 368 -7.14 -0.19 -14.45
N VAL A 369 -7.93 -0.64 -15.42
CA VAL A 369 -8.86 0.23 -16.17
C VAL A 369 -9.88 0.87 -15.22
N ASN A 370 -10.40 0.12 -14.25
CA ASN A 370 -11.32 0.66 -13.24
C ASN A 370 -10.65 1.72 -12.35
N TYR A 371 -9.43 1.49 -11.87
CA TYR A 371 -8.69 2.49 -11.11
C TYR A 371 -8.35 3.73 -11.94
N TYR A 372 -8.05 3.56 -13.23
CA TYR A 372 -7.83 4.68 -14.13
C TYR A 372 -9.11 5.49 -14.39
N TYR A 373 -10.26 4.82 -14.50
CA TYR A 373 -11.54 5.50 -14.58
C TYR A 373 -11.84 6.33 -13.32
N GLU A 374 -11.61 5.76 -12.13
CA GLU A 374 -11.69 6.48 -10.85
C GLU A 374 -10.75 7.69 -10.85
N PHE A 375 -9.49 7.51 -11.24
CA PHE A 375 -8.48 8.56 -11.36
C PHE A 375 -8.95 9.71 -12.25
N ASN A 376 -9.45 9.43 -13.46
CA ASN A 376 -9.92 10.46 -14.39
C ASN A 376 -11.11 11.25 -13.84
N TYR A 377 -12.03 10.57 -13.14
CA TYR A 377 -13.13 11.25 -12.48
C TYR A 377 -12.63 12.20 -11.38
N LYS A 378 -11.66 11.77 -10.57
CA LYS A 378 -11.02 12.62 -9.55
C LYS A 378 -10.22 13.75 -10.15
N LEU A 379 -9.56 13.54 -11.28
CA LEU A 379 -8.80 14.57 -11.97
C LEU A 379 -9.74 15.66 -12.49
N LYS A 380 -10.88 15.27 -13.05
CA LYS A 380 -11.95 16.20 -13.44
C LYS A 380 -12.47 17.00 -12.25
N GLN A 381 -12.72 16.35 -11.11
CA GLN A 381 -13.12 17.05 -9.88
C GLN A 381 -12.05 18.03 -9.41
N TYR A 382 -10.77 17.63 -9.43
CA TYR A 382 -9.65 18.48 -9.06
C TYR A 382 -9.60 19.75 -9.92
N VAL A 383 -9.70 19.59 -11.25
CA VAL A 383 -9.75 20.72 -12.20
C VAL A 383 -10.95 21.64 -11.92
N GLN A 384 -12.12 21.11 -11.57
CA GLN A 384 -13.28 21.93 -11.19
C GLN A 384 -13.02 22.74 -9.92
N PHE A 385 -12.44 22.14 -8.89
CA PHE A 385 -12.08 22.85 -7.66
C PHE A 385 -10.96 23.87 -7.87
N LEU A 386 -10.06 23.61 -8.82
CA LEU A 386 -9.02 24.53 -9.22
C LEU A 386 -9.62 25.81 -9.85
N TYR A 387 -10.63 25.67 -10.72
CA TYR A 387 -11.36 26.84 -11.23
C TYR A 387 -12.12 27.60 -10.14
N LYS A 388 -12.72 26.88 -9.18
CA LYS A 388 -13.35 27.52 -8.01
C LYS A 388 -12.33 28.30 -7.21
N TYR A 389 -11.15 27.73 -6.97
CA TYR A 389 -10.05 28.40 -6.28
C TYR A 389 -9.70 29.73 -6.95
N MET A 390 -9.45 29.71 -8.27
CA MET A 390 -9.10 30.92 -9.02
C MET A 390 -10.22 31.97 -9.01
N LEU A 391 -11.49 31.55 -9.04
CA LEU A 391 -12.63 32.45 -8.94
C LEU A 391 -12.67 33.16 -7.57
N TYR A 392 -12.44 32.42 -6.48
CA TYR A 392 -12.44 33.00 -5.14
C TYR A 392 -11.19 33.85 -4.88
N GLU A 393 -10.05 33.49 -5.44
CA GLU A 393 -8.84 34.31 -5.43
C GLU A 393 -9.09 35.67 -6.11
N GLU A 394 -9.70 35.66 -7.30
CA GLU A 394 -10.04 36.90 -8.01
C GLU A 394 -11.10 37.73 -7.27
N ARG A 395 -12.09 37.09 -6.65
CA ARG A 395 -13.08 37.79 -5.80
C ARG A 395 -12.40 38.49 -4.62
N LEU A 396 -11.51 37.80 -3.91
CA LEU A 396 -10.74 38.40 -2.83
C LEU A 396 -9.89 39.56 -3.33
N ARG A 397 -9.23 39.40 -4.48
CA ARG A 397 -8.42 40.47 -5.08
C ARG A 397 -9.25 41.73 -5.38
N VAL A 398 -10.44 41.58 -5.96
CA VAL A 398 -11.34 42.71 -6.25
C VAL A 398 -11.83 43.36 -4.95
N GLU A 399 -12.27 42.57 -3.98
CA GLU A 399 -12.77 43.10 -2.71
C GLU A 399 -11.68 43.78 -1.86
N GLN A 400 -10.43 43.31 -1.95
CA GLN A 400 -9.28 43.96 -1.32
C GLN A 400 -8.94 45.30 -1.96
N VAL A 401 -9.16 45.46 -3.27
CA VAL A 401 -8.99 46.76 -3.97
C VAL A 401 -10.08 47.74 -3.55
N ASP A 402 -11.31 47.26 -3.37
CA ASP A 402 -12.45 48.09 -2.92
C ASP A 402 -12.39 48.46 -1.42
N ARG A 403 -11.34 48.05 -0.70
CA ARG A 403 -11.19 48.18 0.76
C ARG A 403 -11.21 49.62 1.27
N GLU A 404 -10.72 50.57 0.47
CA GLU A 404 -10.68 51.99 0.85
C GLU A 404 -12.08 52.65 0.88
N HIS A 405 -13.10 51.99 0.31
CA HIS A 405 -14.44 52.55 0.14
C HIS A 405 -15.51 51.80 0.94
N PHE A 406 -15.15 51.14 2.05
CA PHE A 406 -16.13 50.42 2.85
C PHE A 406 -17.18 51.34 3.47
N THR A 407 -18.42 51.20 3.00
CA THR A 407 -19.59 51.94 3.48
C THR A 407 -20.45 51.14 4.46
N ASP A 408 -20.16 49.85 4.65
CA ASP A 408 -20.97 48.93 5.45
C ASP A 408 -20.14 47.78 6.05
N TYR A 409 -20.54 47.30 7.23
CA TYR A 409 -19.96 46.17 7.95
C TYR A 409 -19.95 44.88 7.13
N TYR A 410 -20.96 44.67 6.28
CA TYR A 410 -21.10 43.44 5.49
C TYR A 410 -19.94 43.21 4.51
N GLN A 411 -19.26 44.28 4.07
CA GLN A 411 -18.17 44.17 3.08
C GLN A 411 -16.91 43.49 3.66
N PRO A 412 -16.36 43.92 4.82
CA PRO A 412 -15.34 43.16 5.55
C PRO A 412 -15.71 41.69 5.81
N PHE A 413 -16.94 41.41 6.27
CA PHE A 413 -17.37 40.02 6.51
C PHE A 413 -17.44 39.19 5.23
N ARG A 414 -17.76 39.81 4.10
CA ARG A 414 -17.74 39.15 2.79
C ARG A 414 -16.33 38.73 2.39
N ILE A 415 -15.33 39.59 2.60
CA ILE A 415 -13.91 39.23 2.42
C ILE A 415 -13.57 38.04 3.31
N LEU A 416 -13.94 38.11 4.58
CA LEU A 416 -13.62 37.04 5.51
C LEU A 416 -14.26 35.70 5.11
N LYS A 417 -15.50 35.74 4.63
CA LYS A 417 -16.23 34.58 4.13
C LYS A 417 -15.60 34.03 2.84
N ASN A 418 -15.22 34.89 1.90
CA ASN A 418 -14.55 34.47 0.67
C ASN A 418 -13.20 33.83 0.96
N TYR A 419 -12.48 34.33 1.98
CA TYR A 419 -11.23 33.72 2.43
C TYR A 419 -11.45 32.35 3.05
N ASP A 420 -12.44 32.20 3.94
CA ASP A 420 -12.79 30.88 4.51
C ASP A 420 -13.13 29.86 3.41
N GLN A 421 -13.93 30.28 2.43
CA GLN A 421 -14.26 29.45 1.27
C GLN A 421 -13.04 29.06 0.45
N LEU A 422 -12.07 29.97 0.29
CA LEU A 422 -10.83 29.68 -0.41
C LEU A 422 -9.98 28.64 0.35
N VAL A 423 -9.89 28.75 1.69
CA VAL A 423 -9.21 27.74 2.52
C VAL A 423 -9.91 26.38 2.45
N GLN A 424 -11.24 26.35 2.47
CA GLN A 424 -12.03 25.13 2.28
C GLN A 424 -11.77 24.49 0.91
N ILE A 425 -11.74 25.28 -0.16
CA ILE A 425 -11.39 24.79 -1.50
C ILE A 425 -9.96 24.22 -1.52
N LYS A 426 -9.01 24.85 -0.83
CA LYS A 426 -7.63 24.35 -0.75
C LYS A 426 -7.54 23.01 -0.02
N LEU A 427 -8.31 22.82 1.04
CA LEU A 427 -8.42 21.53 1.73
C LEU A 427 -8.97 20.44 0.79
N GLU A 428 -10.00 20.75 0.01
CA GLU A 428 -10.56 19.82 -0.97
C GLU A 428 -9.57 19.50 -2.09
N LEU A 429 -8.82 20.49 -2.58
CA LEU A 429 -7.75 20.26 -3.55
C LEU A 429 -6.67 19.31 -3.01
N LEU A 430 -6.25 19.46 -1.75
CA LEU A 430 -5.32 18.53 -1.13
C LEU A 430 -5.91 17.12 -1.00
N ASP A 431 -7.20 17.00 -0.67
CA ASP A 431 -7.89 15.71 -0.57
C ASP A 431 -7.99 15.01 -1.93
N LEU A 432 -8.41 15.73 -2.97
CA LEU A 432 -8.45 15.21 -4.34
C LEU A 432 -7.06 14.84 -4.85
N LYS A 433 -6.03 15.64 -4.54
CA LYS A 433 -4.63 15.31 -4.85
C LYS A 433 -4.21 14.01 -4.15
N GLN A 434 -4.52 13.83 -2.88
CA GLN A 434 -4.28 12.57 -2.17
C GLN A 434 -4.96 11.39 -2.88
N GLN A 435 -6.24 11.52 -3.23
CA GLN A 435 -7.01 10.46 -3.90
C GLN A 435 -6.42 10.11 -5.29
N LEU A 436 -5.95 11.09 -6.05
CA LEU A 436 -5.26 10.88 -7.32
C LEU A 436 -3.98 10.06 -7.13
N TYR A 437 -3.14 10.42 -6.16
CA TYR A 437 -1.92 9.68 -5.85
C TYR A 437 -2.22 8.27 -5.33
N GLN A 438 -3.26 8.08 -4.54
CA GLN A 438 -3.71 6.75 -4.11
C GLN A 438 -4.14 5.88 -5.29
N ALA A 439 -4.86 6.43 -6.25
CA ALA A 439 -5.23 5.70 -7.46
C ALA A 439 -3.99 5.31 -8.28
N ILE A 440 -3.01 6.21 -8.42
CA ILE A 440 -1.72 5.89 -9.06
C ILE A 440 -1.00 4.75 -8.34
N VAL A 441 -0.94 4.77 -7.00
CA VAL A 441 -0.31 3.68 -6.23
C VAL A 441 -1.07 2.36 -6.39
N ARG A 442 -2.41 2.37 -6.45
CA ARG A 442 -3.22 1.17 -6.72
C ARG A 442 -2.94 0.60 -8.11
N ILE A 443 -2.82 1.46 -9.13
CA ILE A 443 -2.40 1.05 -10.47
C ILE A 443 -0.99 0.46 -10.41
N TYR A 444 -0.05 1.15 -9.77
CA TYR A 444 1.33 0.67 -9.64
C TYR A 444 1.40 -0.71 -8.99
N ALA A 445 0.61 -0.93 -7.94
CA ALA A 445 0.51 -2.20 -7.22
C ALA A 445 0.02 -3.38 -8.08
N LYS A 446 -0.64 -3.11 -9.20
CA LYS A 446 -1.11 -4.12 -10.16
C LYS A 446 -0.12 -4.34 -11.31
N THR A 447 1.01 -3.66 -11.29
CA THR A 447 2.02 -3.71 -12.36
C THR A 447 3.34 -4.25 -11.83
N ASN A 448 4.12 -4.88 -12.72
CA ASN A 448 5.43 -5.44 -12.42
C ASN A 448 6.60 -4.51 -12.84
N ILE A 449 6.28 -3.29 -13.28
CA ILE A 449 7.26 -2.29 -13.66
C ILE A 449 7.98 -1.75 -12.42
N LYS A 450 9.24 -1.36 -12.58
CA LYS A 450 10.08 -0.83 -11.49
C LYS A 450 9.84 0.66 -11.22
N SER A 451 9.24 1.36 -12.17
CA SER A 451 8.95 2.79 -12.09
C SER A 451 7.78 3.11 -13.00
N LEU A 452 6.88 3.97 -12.52
CA LEU A 452 5.79 4.51 -13.35
C LEU A 452 6.22 5.74 -14.15
N ARG A 453 7.43 6.26 -13.95
CA ARG A 453 7.86 7.55 -14.52
C ARG A 453 7.66 7.67 -16.03
N GLU A 454 7.90 6.59 -16.77
CA GLU A 454 7.77 6.58 -18.24
C GLU A 454 6.31 6.63 -18.74
N TYR A 455 5.35 6.37 -17.86
CA TYR A 455 3.92 6.38 -18.16
C TYR A 455 3.23 7.60 -17.56
N LEU A 456 3.94 8.39 -16.75
CA LEU A 456 3.41 9.59 -16.11
C LEU A 456 3.65 10.82 -16.99
N LEU A 457 2.57 11.55 -17.25
CA LEU A 457 2.59 12.80 -17.99
C LEU A 457 2.32 13.94 -17.01
N PRO A 458 3.16 15.00 -16.96
CA PRO A 458 2.84 16.15 -16.14
C PRO A 458 1.59 16.85 -16.69
N VAL A 459 0.61 17.08 -15.83
CA VAL A 459 -0.56 17.88 -16.20
C VAL A 459 -0.22 19.34 -16.00
N GLY A 460 0.12 19.99 -17.12
CA GLY A 460 0.26 21.43 -17.20
C GLY A 460 -1.04 22.14 -16.90
N ALA A 461 -1.00 23.18 -16.07
CA ALA A 461 -2.06 24.19 -16.05
C ALA A 461 -2.45 24.64 -17.48
N PRO A 462 -1.54 25.00 -18.41
CA PRO A 462 -1.94 25.47 -19.75
C PRO A 462 -2.85 24.52 -20.54
N THR A 463 -2.77 23.22 -20.31
CA THR A 463 -3.57 22.19 -21.00
C THR A 463 -5.07 22.32 -20.70
N TYR A 464 -5.43 22.87 -19.54
CA TYR A 464 -6.81 23.22 -19.19
C TYR A 464 -7.05 24.74 -19.19
N TYR A 465 -6.00 25.54 -18.98
CA TYR A 465 -6.03 26.99 -18.80
C TYR A 465 -5.88 27.75 -20.12
N ALA A 466 -6.65 27.42 -21.15
CA ALA A 466 -6.83 28.38 -22.24
C ALA A 466 -7.57 29.60 -21.66
N LYS A 467 -6.83 30.59 -21.15
CA LYS A 467 -7.37 31.93 -20.88
C LYS A 467 -8.13 32.31 -22.14
N LEU A 468 -9.42 32.59 -22.01
CA LEU A 468 -10.24 33.08 -23.12
C LEU A 468 -9.41 34.14 -23.88
N PRO A 469 -9.24 34.03 -25.21
CA PRO A 469 -8.54 35.03 -26.00
C PRO A 469 -9.40 36.28 -26.03
N ALA A 470 -9.31 37.08 -24.97
CA ALA A 470 -9.97 38.36 -24.87
C ALA A 470 -8.87 39.41 -24.79
N THR A 471 -8.61 40.07 -25.92
CA THR A 471 -8.08 41.43 -25.95
C THR A 471 -8.97 42.29 -25.06
N ARG A 472 -8.54 42.47 -23.80
CA ARG A 472 -9.18 43.39 -22.87
C ARG A 472 -8.78 44.80 -23.29
N THR A 473 -9.56 45.42 -24.16
CA THR A 473 -9.56 46.88 -24.29
C THR A 473 -10.16 47.44 -23.01
N ILE A 474 -9.28 47.99 -22.16
CA ILE A 474 -9.68 48.86 -21.06
C ILE A 474 -10.25 50.12 -21.71
N PHE A 475 -11.55 50.36 -21.55
CA PHE A 475 -12.09 51.71 -21.77
C PHE A 475 -11.67 52.53 -20.55
N MET A 476 -10.69 53.41 -20.76
CA MET A 476 -10.39 54.52 -19.84
C MET A 476 -11.39 55.64 -20.04
#